data_AF-A0A495QYH1-F1
#
_entry.id   AF-A0A495QYH1-F1
#
_cell.length_a   1.000
_cell.length_b   1.000
_cell.length_c   1.000
_cell.angle_alpha   90.00
_cell.angle_beta   90.00
_cell.angle_gamma   90.00
#
_symmetry.space_group_name_H-M   'P 1'
#
loop_
_entity.id
_entity.type
_entity.pdbx_description
1 polymer ?
#
loop_
_entity_poly.entity_id
_entity_poly.type
_entity_poly.pdbx_seq_one_letter_code
_entity_poly.pdbx_strand_id
1 'polypeptide(L)'
;MTQQHSRWVLGAGRDSAEVRPALSRLESGGPTPTMLGAVNVNASDFAPIAEQAIESATRWLAGYAKQIDEGVFPPDDVAIDLHRAEMEHVVAESEALGVNAELPMFMRAMTDRAVAAGHGGESYPAMIELFRVPG
;
A
#
# COMPACT_ATOMS: atom_id res chain seq x y z
N MET A 1 -7.05 28.92 9.41
CA MET A 1 -7.17 27.75 8.50
C MET A 1 -6.89 26.49 9.31
N THR A 2 -7.86 26.02 10.07
CA THR A 2 -7.70 24.86 10.95
C THR A 2 -9.09 24.33 11.28
N GLN A 3 -9.24 23.00 11.27
CA GLN A 3 -10.43 22.16 11.53
C GLN A 3 -11.04 21.37 10.35
N GLN A 4 -10.65 21.60 9.09
CA GLN A 4 -11.20 20.81 7.97
C GLN A 4 -10.40 19.55 7.61
N HIS A 5 -9.11 19.45 8.00
CA HIS A 5 -8.26 18.28 7.72
C HIS A 5 -8.39 17.14 8.75
N SER A 6 -8.91 17.40 9.95
CA SER A 6 -9.01 16.38 11.01
C SER A 6 -10.22 15.43 10.86
N ARG A 7 -11.12 15.73 9.91
CA ARG A 7 -12.37 14.97 9.72
C ARG A 7 -12.21 13.73 8.83
N TRP A 8 -11.09 13.58 8.14
CA TRP A 8 -10.78 12.41 7.31
C TRP A 8 -10.05 11.30 8.05
N VAL A 9 -9.30 11.62 9.11
CA VAL A 9 -8.46 10.65 9.85
C VAL A 9 -9.23 9.95 10.99
N LEU A 10 -10.34 10.50 11.48
CA LEU A 10 -11.00 10.00 12.71
C LEU A 10 -12.55 9.92 12.67
N GLY A 11 -13.20 9.86 11.49
CA GLY A 11 -14.66 9.82 11.52
C GLY A 11 -15.38 9.59 10.20
N ALA A 12 -15.45 8.34 9.78
CA ALA A 12 -16.68 7.79 9.25
C ALA A 12 -16.94 6.49 10.00
N GLY A 13 -17.91 6.51 10.91
CA GLY A 13 -18.45 5.29 11.50
C GLY A 13 -18.90 4.36 10.39
N ARG A 14 -18.09 3.35 10.09
CA ARG A 14 -18.57 2.14 9.42
C ARG A 14 -19.49 1.47 10.42
N ASP A 15 -20.75 1.31 10.04
CA ASP A 15 -21.76 0.73 10.89
C ASP A 15 -21.25 -0.62 11.41
N SER A 16 -21.24 -0.79 12.73
CA SER A 16 -20.95 -2.06 13.40
C SER A 16 -21.76 -3.23 12.82
N ALA A 17 -22.85 -2.96 12.11
CA ALA A 17 -23.62 -3.94 11.34
C ALA A 17 -22.86 -4.59 10.15
N GLU A 18 -21.90 -3.92 9.50
CA GLU A 18 -21.18 -4.48 8.33
C GLU A 18 -19.92 -5.26 8.71
N VAL A 19 -19.26 -4.89 9.81
CA VAL A 19 -18.02 -5.54 10.28
C VAL A 19 -18.31 -6.84 11.04
N ARG A 20 -19.44 -6.90 11.77
CA ARG A 20 -19.84 -8.08 12.56
C ARG A 20 -20.00 -9.37 11.74
N PRO A 21 -20.60 -9.36 10.53
CA PRO A 21 -20.69 -10.53 9.66
C PRO A 21 -19.35 -11.05 9.11
N ALA A 22 -18.35 -10.18 8.96
CA ALA A 22 -17.01 -10.57 8.53
C ALA A 22 -16.27 -11.27 9.68
N LEU A 23 -16.31 -10.67 10.88
CA LEU A 23 -15.72 -11.23 12.10
C LEU A 23 -16.34 -12.58 12.48
N SER A 24 -17.68 -12.72 12.40
CA SER A 24 -18.35 -13.99 12.71
C SER A 24 -17.99 -15.12 11.73
N ARG A 25 -17.61 -14.81 10.48
CA ARG A 25 -17.19 -15.81 9.48
C ARG A 25 -15.77 -16.32 9.74
N LEU A 26 -14.87 -15.44 10.20
CA LEU A 26 -13.52 -15.83 10.66
C LEU A 26 -13.58 -16.80 11.84
N GLU A 27 -14.46 -16.56 12.81
CA GLU A 27 -14.66 -17.43 13.98
C GLU A 27 -15.23 -18.82 13.59
N SER A 28 -15.94 -18.91 12.45
CA SER A 28 -16.52 -20.17 11.95
C SER A 28 -15.59 -21.03 11.08
N GLY A 29 -14.34 -20.60 10.84
CA GLY A 29 -13.38 -21.34 10.01
C GLY A 29 -13.64 -21.26 8.50
N GLY A 30 -14.35 -20.24 8.03
CA GLY A 30 -14.52 -19.95 6.60
C GLY A 30 -13.24 -19.42 5.94
N PRO A 31 -13.19 -19.32 4.59
CA PRO A 31 -12.04 -18.75 3.89
C PRO A 31 -11.79 -17.32 4.36
N THR A 32 -10.51 -16.96 4.56
CA THR A 32 -10.10 -15.61 4.95
C THR A 32 -10.68 -14.59 3.97
N PRO A 33 -11.33 -13.52 4.44
CA PRO A 33 -11.92 -12.52 3.55
C PRO A 33 -10.82 -11.84 2.71
N THR A 34 -11.16 -11.52 1.47
CA THR A 34 -10.37 -10.60 0.63
C THR A 34 -10.77 -9.17 0.95
N MET A 35 -9.91 -8.20 0.65
CA MET A 35 -10.22 -6.79 0.91
C MET A 35 -11.50 -6.32 0.18
N LEU A 36 -11.67 -6.71 -1.09
CA LEU A 36 -12.89 -6.43 -1.85
C LEU A 36 -14.11 -7.14 -1.26
N GLY A 37 -13.97 -8.40 -0.84
CA GLY A 37 -15.04 -9.17 -0.21
C GLY A 37 -15.48 -8.58 1.13
N ALA A 38 -14.54 -8.02 1.90
CA ALA A 38 -14.82 -7.35 3.18
C ALA A 38 -15.66 -6.08 3.02
N VAL A 39 -15.60 -5.44 1.84
CA VAL A 39 -16.41 -4.26 1.49
C VAL A 39 -17.51 -4.56 0.45
N ASN A 40 -17.83 -5.85 0.24
CA ASN A 40 -18.87 -6.32 -0.66
C ASN A 40 -18.75 -5.83 -2.12
N VAL A 41 -17.53 -5.76 -2.64
CA VAL A 41 -17.22 -5.43 -4.03
C VAL A 41 -16.81 -6.70 -4.79
N ASN A 42 -17.40 -6.95 -5.97
CA ASN A 42 -16.96 -8.06 -6.81
C ASN A 42 -15.63 -7.73 -7.50
N ALA A 43 -14.77 -8.74 -7.66
CA ALA A 43 -13.51 -8.58 -8.37
C ALA A 43 -13.70 -8.12 -9.83
N SER A 44 -14.76 -8.58 -10.50
CA SER A 44 -15.10 -8.15 -11.86
C SER A 44 -15.42 -6.66 -11.95
N ASP A 45 -16.04 -6.11 -10.91
CA ASP A 45 -16.44 -4.70 -10.86
C ASP A 45 -15.23 -3.81 -10.54
N PHE A 46 -14.25 -4.35 -9.81
CA PHE A 46 -12.99 -3.68 -9.51
C PHE A 46 -11.96 -3.74 -10.65
N ALA A 47 -12.00 -4.78 -11.49
CA ALA A 47 -10.98 -5.02 -12.52
C ALA A 47 -10.72 -3.79 -13.43
N PRO A 48 -11.72 -3.07 -13.95
CA PRO A 48 -11.47 -1.87 -14.78
C PRO A 48 -10.76 -0.73 -14.05
N ILE A 49 -10.92 -0.64 -12.72
CA ILE A 49 -10.23 0.36 -11.89
C ILE A 49 -8.78 -0.06 -11.69
N ALA A 50 -8.54 -1.35 -11.42
CA ALA A 50 -7.20 -1.90 -11.28
C ALA A 50 -6.39 -1.76 -12.60
N GLU A 51 -7.03 -2.01 -13.74
CA GLU A 51 -6.41 -1.82 -15.07
C GLU A 51 -5.94 -0.37 -15.26
N GLN A 52 -6.78 0.62 -14.96
CA GLN A 52 -6.41 2.05 -15.04
C GLN A 52 -5.27 2.42 -14.09
N ALA A 53 -5.25 1.86 -12.88
CA ALA A 53 -4.18 2.07 -11.91
C ALA A 53 -2.86 1.48 -12.42
N ILE A 54 -2.88 0.26 -12.97
CA ILE A 54 -1.71 -0.40 -13.56
C ILE A 54 -1.20 0.39 -14.76
N GLU A 55 -2.08 0.81 -15.67
CA GLU A 55 -1.71 1.64 -16.82
C GLU A 55 -1.08 2.97 -16.38
N SER A 56 -1.56 3.52 -15.26
CA SER A 56 -0.96 4.73 -14.69
C SER A 56 0.43 4.48 -14.14
N ALA A 57 0.65 3.35 -13.47
CA ALA A 57 1.95 2.98 -12.95
C ALA A 57 2.99 2.67 -14.05
N THR A 58 2.58 2.09 -15.19
CA THR A 58 3.52 1.79 -16.29
C THR A 58 4.12 3.04 -16.91
N ARG A 59 3.44 4.20 -16.83
CA ARG A 59 3.96 5.48 -17.33
C ARG A 59 5.20 5.97 -16.57
N TRP A 60 5.44 5.50 -15.35
CA TRP A 60 6.63 5.87 -14.56
C TRP A 60 7.90 5.10 -14.96
N LEU A 61 7.76 3.96 -15.65
CA LEU A 61 8.87 3.03 -15.91
C LEU A 61 10.04 3.65 -16.66
N ALA A 62 9.79 4.52 -17.65
CA ALA A 62 10.85 5.17 -18.41
C ALA A 62 11.67 6.14 -17.54
N GLY A 63 11.01 6.87 -16.64
CA GLY A 63 11.67 7.75 -15.68
C GLY A 63 12.48 6.97 -14.66
N TYR A 64 11.91 5.89 -14.12
CA TYR A 64 12.58 5.01 -13.18
C TYR A 64 13.81 4.34 -13.79
N ALA A 65 13.72 3.85 -15.03
CA ALA A 65 14.87 3.27 -15.74
C ALA A 65 16.02 4.28 -15.86
N LYS A 66 15.71 5.53 -16.24
CA LYS A 66 16.70 6.61 -16.31
C LYS A 66 17.37 6.88 -14.96
N GLN A 67 16.59 6.98 -13.88
CA GLN A 67 17.14 7.19 -12.53
C GLN A 67 18.09 6.04 -12.12
N ILE A 68 17.70 4.80 -12.43
CA ILE A 68 18.51 3.60 -12.12
C ILE A 68 19.83 3.60 -12.91
N ASP A 69 19.78 3.94 -14.20
CA ASP A 69 20.97 4.01 -15.08
C ASP A 69 21.91 5.14 -14.67
N GLU A 70 21.37 6.28 -14.24
CA GLU A 70 22.13 7.44 -13.78
C GLU A 70 22.64 7.29 -12.33
N GLY A 71 22.01 6.42 -11.53
CA GLY A 71 22.32 6.23 -10.11
C GLY A 71 21.94 7.44 -9.25
N VAL A 72 20.93 8.20 -9.68
CA VAL A 72 20.44 9.40 -8.97
C VAL A 72 18.91 9.31 -8.88
N PHE A 73 18.39 9.45 -7.66
CA PHE A 73 17.00 9.14 -7.34
C PHE A 73 16.24 10.36 -6.78
N PRO A 74 16.03 11.43 -7.58
CA PRO A 74 15.29 12.60 -7.11
C PRO A 74 13.83 12.22 -6.84
N PRO A 75 13.22 12.63 -5.70
CA PRO A 75 11.83 12.33 -5.34
C PRO A 75 10.84 13.21 -6.13
N ASP A 76 10.94 13.21 -7.47
CA ASP A 76 10.13 14.04 -8.37
C ASP A 76 8.64 13.72 -8.29
N ASP A 77 8.33 12.49 -7.93
CA ASP A 77 7.01 11.96 -7.65
C ASP A 77 6.74 11.93 -6.15
N VAL A 78 7.36 10.97 -5.46
CA VAL A 78 7.14 10.69 -4.03
C VAL A 78 8.40 10.06 -3.44
N ALA A 79 8.74 10.45 -2.21
CA ALA A 79 9.84 9.83 -1.46
C ALA A 79 9.45 8.47 -0.85
N ILE A 80 10.42 7.56 -0.69
CA ILE A 80 10.23 6.24 -0.08
C ILE A 80 9.57 6.32 1.31
N ASP A 81 9.87 7.34 2.11
CA ASP A 81 9.24 7.57 3.41
C ASP A 81 7.71 7.69 3.32
N LEU A 82 7.18 8.28 2.26
CA LEU A 82 5.72 8.37 2.08
C LEU A 82 5.13 7.02 1.64
N HIS A 83 5.80 6.29 0.74
CA HIS A 83 5.38 4.93 0.39
C HIS A 83 5.37 3.99 1.61
N ARG A 84 6.34 4.13 2.51
CA ARG A 84 6.39 3.41 3.79
C ARG A 84 5.16 3.69 4.65
N ALA A 85 4.81 4.97 4.82
CA ALA A 85 3.62 5.38 5.58
C ALA A 85 2.32 4.90 4.93
N GLU A 86 2.22 4.92 3.60
CA GLU A 86 1.08 4.37 2.87
C GLU A 86 0.93 2.86 3.11
N MET A 87 2.02 2.10 3.05
CA MET A 87 1.97 0.66 3.34
C MET A 87 1.60 0.37 4.80
N GLU A 88 2.01 1.20 5.75
CA GLU A 88 1.54 1.11 7.15
C GLU A 88 0.01 1.23 7.24
N HIS A 89 -0.60 2.17 6.51
CA HIS A 89 -2.06 2.28 6.44
C HIS A 89 -2.72 1.06 5.80
N VAL A 90 -2.16 0.52 4.71
CA VAL A 90 -2.73 -0.69 4.05
C VAL A 90 -2.66 -1.90 4.97
N VAL A 91 -1.57 -2.06 5.74
CA VAL A 91 -1.46 -3.12 6.76
C VAL A 91 -2.54 -2.94 7.82
N ALA A 92 -2.66 -1.75 8.40
CA ALA A 92 -3.64 -1.48 9.45
C ALA A 92 -5.09 -1.70 8.99
N GLU A 93 -5.45 -1.28 7.77
CA GLU A 93 -6.79 -1.49 7.23
C GLU A 93 -7.02 -2.98 6.90
N SER A 94 -6.02 -3.69 6.40
CA SER A 94 -6.12 -5.14 6.14
C SER A 94 -6.37 -5.91 7.44
N GLU A 95 -5.62 -5.61 8.50
CA GLU A 95 -5.80 -6.20 9.83
C GLU A 95 -7.19 -5.86 10.42
N ALA A 96 -7.64 -4.60 10.29
CA ALA A 96 -8.95 -4.17 10.75
C ALA A 96 -10.11 -4.90 10.04
N LEU A 97 -9.91 -5.30 8.78
CA LEU A 97 -10.88 -6.06 7.98
C LEU A 97 -10.72 -7.59 8.13
N GLY A 98 -9.73 -8.07 8.90
CA GLY A 98 -9.43 -9.49 9.03
C GLY A 98 -8.90 -10.14 7.76
N VAL A 99 -8.31 -9.34 6.87
CA VAL A 99 -7.71 -9.75 5.59
C VAL A 99 -6.24 -10.09 5.83
N ASN A 100 -5.71 -11.10 5.12
CA ASN A 100 -4.28 -11.41 5.16
C ASN A 100 -3.44 -10.18 4.71
N ALA A 101 -2.55 -9.72 5.59
CA ALA A 101 -1.70 -8.55 5.37
C ALA A 101 -0.24 -8.89 4.98
N GLU A 102 0.07 -10.15 4.65
CA GLU A 102 1.45 -10.60 4.35
C GLU A 102 2.09 -9.82 3.21
N LEU A 103 1.34 -9.56 2.13
CA LEU A 103 1.84 -8.79 0.99
C LEU A 103 2.16 -7.32 1.36
N PRO A 104 1.23 -6.51 1.92
CA PRO A 104 1.56 -5.14 2.30
C PRO A 104 2.62 -5.08 3.40
N MET A 105 2.69 -6.07 4.32
CA MET A 105 3.78 -6.17 5.29
C MET A 105 5.14 -6.41 4.63
N PHE A 106 5.20 -7.27 3.61
CA PHE A 106 6.41 -7.50 2.83
C PHE A 106 6.87 -6.21 2.12
N MET A 107 5.93 -5.49 1.49
CA MET A 107 6.24 -4.22 0.82
C MET A 107 6.73 -3.17 1.82
N ARG A 108 6.08 -3.03 2.98
CA ARG A 108 6.55 -2.15 4.06
C ARG A 108 7.96 -2.52 4.50
N ALA A 109 8.24 -3.80 4.72
CA ALA A 109 9.55 -4.27 5.14
C ALA A 109 10.66 -3.94 4.12
N MET A 110 10.36 -3.92 2.82
CA MET A 110 11.30 -3.47 1.79
C MET A 110 11.57 -1.96 1.91
N THR A 111 10.54 -1.15 2.11
CA THR A 111 10.71 0.29 2.34
C THR A 111 11.46 0.58 3.65
N ASP A 112 11.22 -0.18 4.72
CA ASP A 112 11.96 -0.06 5.99
C ASP A 112 13.47 -0.30 5.79
N ARG A 113 13.84 -1.30 4.98
CA ARG A 113 15.25 -1.57 4.66
C ARG A 113 15.88 -0.44 3.84
N ALA A 114 15.17 0.10 2.86
CA ALA A 114 15.66 1.21 2.05
C ALA A 114 15.87 2.48 2.90
N VAL A 115 14.93 2.80 3.79
CA VAL A 115 15.07 3.90 4.77
C VAL A 115 16.27 3.67 5.67
N ALA A 116 16.44 2.47 6.22
CA ALA A 116 17.57 2.12 7.07
C ALA A 116 18.93 2.22 6.33
N ALA A 117 18.93 2.02 5.01
CA ALA A 117 20.10 2.19 4.15
C ALA A 117 20.35 3.66 3.73
N GLY A 118 19.49 4.61 4.13
CA GLY A 118 19.65 6.03 3.88
C GLY A 118 18.84 6.58 2.69
N HIS A 119 18.00 5.76 2.06
CA HIS A 119 17.26 6.13 0.85
C HIS A 119 15.86 6.71 1.13
N GLY A 120 15.50 7.02 2.38
CA GLY A 120 14.12 7.42 2.73
C GLY A 120 13.60 8.66 1.99
N GLY A 121 14.48 9.63 1.74
CA GLY A 121 14.18 10.85 0.99
C GLY A 121 14.28 10.74 -0.53
N GLU A 122 14.59 9.57 -1.05
CA GLU A 122 14.77 9.32 -2.49
C GLU A 122 13.50 8.77 -3.13
N SER A 123 13.40 8.84 -4.46
CA SER A 123 12.30 8.22 -5.20
C SER A 123 12.34 6.69 -5.08
N TYR A 124 11.18 6.06 -5.30
CA TYR A 124 10.97 4.62 -5.19
C TYR A 124 12.02 3.72 -5.91
N PRO A 125 12.59 4.09 -7.07
CA PRO A 125 13.61 3.27 -7.75
C PRO A 125 14.90 3.04 -6.97
N ALA A 126 15.21 3.88 -5.97
CA ALA A 126 16.38 3.70 -5.10
C ALA A 126 16.39 2.33 -4.39
N MET A 127 15.23 1.70 -4.21
CA MET A 127 15.15 0.33 -3.67
C MET A 127 15.92 -0.71 -4.50
N ILE A 128 16.28 -0.43 -5.76
CA ILE A 128 17.12 -1.32 -6.57
C ILE A 128 18.48 -1.59 -5.90
N GLU A 129 19.00 -0.62 -5.13
CA GLU A 129 20.29 -0.74 -4.45
C GLU A 129 20.31 -1.89 -3.44
N LEU A 130 19.16 -2.21 -2.83
CA LEU A 130 19.00 -3.35 -1.92
C LEU A 130 19.25 -4.71 -2.61
N PHE A 131 19.12 -4.76 -3.94
CA PHE A 131 19.29 -5.98 -4.74
C PHE A 131 20.64 -6.06 -5.46
N ARG A 132 21.47 -5.00 -5.40
CA ARG A 132 22.81 -5.01 -6.00
C ARG A 132 23.85 -5.71 -5.12
N VAL A 133 23.58 -5.82 -3.82
CA VAL A 133 24.45 -6.52 -2.87
C VAL A 133 23.89 -7.93 -2.63
N PRO A 134 24.71 -9.00 -2.74
CA PRO A 134 24.30 -10.34 -2.33
C PRO A 134 23.91 -10.35 -0.84
N GLY A 135 22.76 -10.95 -0.53
CA GLY A 135 22.28 -11.14 0.85
C GLY A 135 23.04 -12.22 1.62
#